data_AF-A0A4Y2GAV5-F1
#
_entry.id   AF-A0A4Y2GAV5-F1
#
_cell.length_a   1.000
_cell.length_b   1.000
_cell.length_c   1.000
_cell.angle_alpha   90.00
_cell.angle_beta   90.00
_cell.angle_gamma   90.00
#
_symmetry.space_group_name_H-M   'P 1'
#
loop_
_entity.id
_entity.type
_entity.pdbx_description
1 polymer ?
#
loop_
_entity_poly.entity_id
_entity_poly.type
_entity_poly.pdbx_seq_one_letter_code
_entity_poly.pdbx_strand_id
1 'polypeptide(L)'
;MKLILNRPPQWFVCQLHANESPLRHLLAQVDRTTTGPRSPTGAIRKSLVGCEKLSAVSSKPIENTLCGVTNKKDLSTDQVYLMEICEVINC
;
A
#
# COMPACT_ATOMS: atom_id res chain seq x y z
N MET A 1 18.35 -1.79 8.15
CA MET A 1 17.97 -0.87 9.25
C MET A 1 17.66 -1.68 10.50
N LYS A 2 18.36 -1.46 11.62
CA LYS A 2 18.20 -2.24 12.87
C LYS A 2 17.42 -1.38 13.86
N LEU A 3 16.15 -1.74 14.11
CA LEU A 3 15.30 -1.05 15.09
C LEU A 3 15.80 -1.38 16.50
N ILE A 4 16.42 -0.41 17.18
CA ILE A 4 16.78 -0.55 18.59
C ILE A 4 15.52 -0.20 19.40
N LEU A 5 14.82 -1.23 19.86
CA LEU A 5 13.64 -1.07 20.71
C LEU A 5 14.10 -0.99 22.17
N ASN A 6 13.80 0.12 22.86
CA ASN A 6 14.01 0.27 24.32
C ASN A 6 13.05 -0.58 25.17
N ARG A 7 12.42 -1.60 24.58
CA ARG A 7 11.51 -2.54 25.25
C ARG A 7 11.77 -3.96 24.77
N PRO A 8 11.49 -4.97 25.59
CA PRO A 8 11.67 -6.37 25.21
C PRO A 8 10.90 -6.71 23.93
N PRO A 9 11.46 -7.53 23.02
CA PRO A 9 10.80 -7.94 21.78
C PRO A 9 9.40 -8.53 21.98
N GLN A 10 9.16 -9.24 23.10
CA GLN A 10 7.83 -9.72 23.48
C GLN A 10 6.76 -8.62 23.50
N TRP A 11 7.11 -7.40 23.88
CA TRP A 11 6.17 -6.28 23.94
C TRP A 11 5.57 -5.98 22.57
N PHE A 12 6.40 -6.04 21.52
CA PHE A 12 5.97 -5.78 20.15
C PHE A 12 5.01 -6.88 19.66
N VAL A 13 5.33 -8.14 19.97
CA VAL A 13 4.49 -9.31 19.65
C VAL A 13 3.14 -9.22 20.37
N CYS A 14 3.15 -8.87 21.66
CA CYS A 14 1.92 -8.70 22.44
C CYS A 14 1.05 -7.56 21.89
N GLN A 15 1.64 -6.44 21.50
CA GLN A 15 0.89 -5.33 20.88
C GLN A 15 0.33 -5.71 19.52
N LEU A 16 1.09 -6.43 18.70
CA LEU A 16 0.64 -6.97 17.42
C LEU A 16 -0.60 -7.85 17.60
N HIS A 17 -0.55 -8.81 18.53
CA HIS A 17 -1.69 -9.68 18.80
C HIS A 17 -2.90 -8.93 19.39
N ALA A 18 -2.66 -7.95 20.27
CA ALA A 18 -3.73 -7.13 20.83
C ALA A 18 -4.45 -6.29 19.77
N ASN A 19 -3.74 -5.80 18.75
CA ASN A 19 -4.33 -5.05 17.64
C ASN A 19 -4.97 -5.96 16.59
N GLU A 20 -4.35 -7.10 16.30
CA GLU A 20 -4.80 -8.05 15.27
C GLU A 20 -6.12 -8.73 15.64
N SER A 21 -6.32 -9.07 16.92
CA SER A 21 -7.52 -9.79 17.38
C SER A 21 -8.85 -9.02 17.17
N PRO A 22 -9.01 -7.75 17.62
CA PRO A 22 -10.22 -6.97 17.36
C PRO A 22 -10.38 -6.62 15.88
N LEU A 23 -9.29 -6.37 15.15
CA LEU A 23 -9.33 -6.12 13.71
C LEU A 23 -9.82 -7.33 12.93
N ARG A 24 -9.37 -8.55 13.27
CA ARG A 24 -9.88 -9.79 12.66
C ARG A 24 -11.37 -9.97 12.89
N HIS A 25 -11.86 -9.65 14.08
CA HIS A 25 -13.29 -9.76 14.38
C HIS A 25 -14.12 -8.73 13.59
N LEU A 26 -13.62 -7.50 13.48
CA LEU A 26 -14.24 -6.46 12.67
C LEU A 26 -14.29 -6.87 11.20
N LEU A 27 -13.17 -7.35 10.66
CA LEU A 27 -13.07 -7.79 9.27
C LEU A 27 -13.99 -8.97 9.01
N ALA A 28 -14.04 -9.95 9.91
CA ALA A 28 -14.96 -11.07 9.80
C ALA A 28 -16.44 -10.63 9.81
N GLN A 29 -16.81 -9.57 10.54
CA GLN A 29 -18.18 -9.03 10.50
C GLN A 29 -18.50 -8.28 9.20
N VAL A 30 -17.54 -7.51 8.69
CA VAL A 30 -17.66 -6.77 7.42
C VAL A 30 -17.68 -7.72 6.22
N ASP A 31 -16.87 -8.77 6.23
CA ASP A 31 -16.79 -9.78 5.17
C ASP A 31 -18.03 -10.68 5.16
N ARG A 32 -18.58 -11.02 6.32
CA ARG A 32 -19.79 -11.85 6.42
C ARG A 32 -21.04 -11.13 5.92
N THR A 33 -21.07 -9.80 5.98
CA THR A 33 -22.18 -8.98 5.48
C THR A 33 -22.06 -8.66 3.99
N THR A 34 -20.85 -8.71 3.43
CA THR A 34 -20.61 -8.52 2.01
C THR A 34 -20.39 -9.87 1.33
N THR A 35 -21.48 -10.53 0.94
CA THR A 35 -21.34 -11.54 -0.12
C THR A 35 -20.99 -10.77 -1.39
N GLY A 36 -19.70 -10.68 -1.70
CA GLY A 36 -19.25 -10.07 -2.95
C GLY A 36 -20.08 -10.63 -4.12
N PRO A 37 -20.36 -9.84 -5.16
CA PRO A 37 -21.31 -10.23 -6.20
C PRO A 37 -20.96 -11.63 -6.71
N ARG A 38 -21.91 -12.58 -6.52
CA ARG A 38 -21.76 -14.01 -6.82
C ARG A 38 -21.31 -14.26 -8.26
N SER A 39 -21.56 -13.30 -9.14
CA SER A 39 -21.11 -13.31 -10.52
C SER A 39 -20.46 -11.96 -10.89
N PRO A 40 -19.47 -11.98 -11.79
CA PRO A 40 -18.80 -10.79 -12.32
C PRO A 40 -19.71 -10.00 -13.29
N THR A 41 -20.91 -9.61 -12.88
CA THR A 41 -21.90 -9.02 -13.81
C THR A 41 -21.69 -7.52 -14.04
N GLY A 42 -20.88 -6.87 -13.22
CA GLY A 42 -20.58 -5.44 -13.35
C GLY A 42 -19.87 -5.12 -14.67
N ALA A 43 -20.24 -4.01 -15.30
CA ALA A 43 -19.70 -3.57 -16.58
C ALA A 43 -18.16 -3.54 -16.58
N ILE A 44 -17.55 -3.10 -15.48
CA ILE A 44 -16.09 -3.06 -15.30
C ILE A 44 -15.48 -4.47 -15.42
N ARG A 45 -16.07 -5.47 -14.75
CA ARG A 45 -15.53 -6.84 -14.75
C ARG A 45 -15.74 -7.55 -16.08
N LYS A 46 -16.80 -7.20 -16.83
CA LYS A 46 -17.00 -7.64 -18.22
C LYS A 46 -15.93 -7.06 -19.15
N SER A 47 -15.60 -5.78 -19.02
CA SER A 47 -14.55 -5.13 -19.81
C SER A 47 -13.13 -5.64 -19.48
N LEU A 48 -12.94 -6.25 -18.31
CA LEU A 48 -11.68 -6.86 -17.90
C LEU A 48 -11.49 -8.29 -18.42
N VAL A 49 -12.52 -8.93 -18.99
CA VAL A 49 -12.40 -10.27 -19.58
C VAL A 49 -11.50 -10.17 -20.83
N GLY A 50 -10.37 -10.88 -20.84
CA GLY A 50 -9.43 -10.83 -21.96
C GLY A 50 -8.39 -9.71 -21.87
N CYS A 51 -8.36 -8.96 -20.76
CA CYS A 51 -7.39 -7.89 -20.54
C CYS A 51 -5.93 -8.39 -20.59
N GLU A 52 -5.68 -9.65 -20.24
CA GLU A 52 -4.36 -10.28 -20.32
C GLU A 52 -3.79 -10.36 -21.74
N LYS A 53 -4.64 -10.25 -22.77
CA LYS A 53 -4.24 -10.23 -24.18
C LYS A 53 -4.10 -8.82 -24.75
N LEU A 54 -4.52 -7.81 -23.99
CA LEU A 54 -4.37 -6.42 -24.41
C LEU A 54 -2.90 -6.05 -24.29
N SER A 55 -2.38 -5.40 -25.33
CA SER A 55 -1.03 -4.85 -25.27
C SER A 55 -0.97 -3.74 -24.23
N ALA A 56 0.19 -3.59 -23.59
CA ALA A 56 0.44 -2.45 -22.74
C ALA A 56 0.27 -1.17 -23.57
N VAL A 57 -0.67 -0.31 -23.14
CA VAL A 57 -0.86 0.99 -23.76
C VAL A 57 0.33 1.85 -23.37
N SER A 58 1.05 2.38 -24.37
CA SER A 58 2.11 3.37 -24.14
C SER A 58 1.49 4.63 -23.55
N SER A 59 1.63 4.81 -22.24
CA SER A 59 1.32 6.07 -21.57
C SER A 59 2.52 7.01 -21.64
N LYS A 60 2.27 8.32 -21.77
CA LYS A 60 3.33 9.31 -21.56
C LYS A 60 3.79 9.20 -20.10
N PRO A 61 5.10 9.10 -19.84
CA PRO A 61 5.62 9.24 -18.49
C PRO A 61 5.13 10.57 -17.93
N ILE A 62 4.59 10.55 -16.71
CA ILE A 62 4.36 11.78 -15.97
C ILE A 62 5.74 12.25 -15.54
N GLU A 63 6.16 13.43 -16.01
CA GLU A 63 7.41 14.03 -15.58
C GLU A 63 7.38 14.18 -14.05
N ASN A 64 8.22 13.41 -13.37
CA ASN A 64 8.38 13.51 -11.93
C ASN A 64 9.25 14.72 -11.63
N THR A 65 8.63 15.88 -11.53
CA THR A 65 9.29 17.08 -11.03
C THR A 65 9.40 16.93 -9.52
N LEU A 66 10.40 16.16 -9.06
CA LEU A 66 10.84 16.11 -7.65
C LEU A 66 11.50 17.46 -7.24
N CYS A 67 11.00 18.55 -7.80
CA CYS A 67 11.54 19.88 -7.73
C CYS A 67 11.08 20.53 -6.43
N GLY A 68 12.05 20.87 -5.59
CA GLY A 68 11.87 21.84 -4.53
C GLY A 68 12.24 21.35 -3.13
N VAL A 69 12.41 20.05 -2.91
CA VAL A 69 12.85 19.55 -1.60
C VAL A 69 14.37 19.56 -1.51
N THR A 70 14.93 20.71 -1.16
CA THR A 70 16.37 20.90 -0.95
C THR A 70 16.83 20.43 0.43
N ASN A 71 15.91 20.28 1.40
CA ASN A 71 16.25 19.97 2.79
C ASN A 71 15.42 18.79 3.32
N LYS A 72 16.06 17.62 3.45
CA LYS A 72 15.49 16.38 4.04
C LYS A 72 14.98 16.58 5.48
N LYS A 73 15.41 17.64 6.18
CA LYS A 73 15.04 17.91 7.58
C LYS A 73 13.63 18.47 7.75
N ASP A 74 13.06 19.04 6.69
CA ASP A 74 11.72 19.64 6.72
C ASP A 74 10.64 18.63 6.33
N LEU A 75 11.04 17.39 6.04
CA LEU A 75 10.16 16.30 5.64
C LEU A 75 9.76 15.43 6.82
N SER A 76 8.54 14.89 6.77
CA SER A 76 8.15 13.77 7.61
C SER A 76 8.92 12.50 7.22
N THR A 77 8.97 11.53 8.13
CA THR A 77 9.61 10.22 7.89
C THR A 77 9.09 9.55 6.61
N ASP A 78 7.78 9.60 6.36
CA ASP A 78 7.17 8.98 5.18
C ASP A 78 7.54 9.69 3.89
N GLN A 79 7.68 11.02 3.93
CA GLN A 79 8.12 11.82 2.79
C GLN A 79 9.60 11.58 2.47
N VAL A 80 10.44 11.36 3.49
CA VAL A 80 11.85 10.97 3.30
C VAL A 80 11.94 9.62 2.60
N TYR A 81 11.20 8.60 3.08
CA TYR A 81 11.19 7.29 2.44
C TYR A 81 10.70 7.34 1.00
N LEU A 82 9.62 8.09 0.72
CA LEU A 82 9.11 8.26 -0.63
C LEU A 82 10.16 8.89 -1.55
N MET A 83 10.88 9.90 -1.05
CA MET A 83 11.94 10.55 -1.81
C MET A 83 13.12 9.63 -2.08
N GLU A 84 13.58 8.85 -1.10
CA GLU A 84 14.64 7.85 -1.27
C GLU A 84 14.25 6.78 -2.31
N ILE A 85 12.99 6.33 -2.28
CA ILE A 85 12.47 5.40 -3.28
C ILE A 85 12.48 6.03 -4.67
N CYS A 86 12.05 7.29 -4.81
CA CYS A 86 12.09 8.00 -6.09
C CYS A 86 13.52 8.25 -6.60
N GLU A 87 14.48 8.55 -5.72
CA GLU A 87 15.91 8.67 -6.05
C GLU A 87 16.47 7.35 -6.64
N VAL A 88 16.04 6.20 -6.10
CA VAL A 88 16.47 4.87 -6.57
C VAL A 88 15.78 4.43 -7.87
N ILE A 89 14.51 4.82 -8.08
CA ILE A 89 13.72 4.41 -9.25
C ILE A 89 14.04 5.25 -10.50
N ASN A 90 14.43 6.52 -10.35
CA ASN A 90 14.74 7.44 -11.47
C ASN A 90 16.08 7.12 -12.20
N CYS A 91 16.47 5.85 -12.34
CA CYS A 91 17.56 5.41 -13.24
C CYS A 91 17.10 5.34 -14.70
#